data_AF-A0A8T4J5L3-F1
#
_entry.id   AF-A0A8T4J5L3-F1
#
_cell.length_a   1.000
_cell.length_b   1.000
_cell.length_c   1.000
_cell.angle_alpha   90.00
_cell.angle_beta   90.00
_cell.angle_gamma   90.00
#
_symmetry.space_group_name_H-M   'P 1'
#
loop_
_entity.id
_entity.type
_entity.pdbx_description
1 polymer ?
#
loop_
_entity_poly.entity_id
_entity_poly.type
_entity_poly.pdbx_seq_one_letter_code
_entity_poly.pdbx_strand_id
1 'polypeptide(L)'
;VAYMNDLLSLGAAGFRIDAAKHMPAADLANIRSRLSRQDVVWKQEAIYGAGEAVSPSEYLSVGDVQEFRYAFDLKRVFQNEKLAYLTNYGTGWGYMDGSRAAVMVDNHDTERNGS
;
A
#
# COMPACT_ATOMS: atom_id res chain seq x y z
N VAL A 1 -19.62 -4.13 -7.68
CA VAL A 1 -19.34 -2.89 -6.92
C VAL A 1 -20.51 -2.38 -6.07
N ALA A 2 -21.66 -3.07 -6.00
CA ALA A 2 -22.83 -2.61 -5.23
C ALA A 2 -22.50 -2.31 -3.75
N TYR A 3 -21.78 -3.21 -3.09
CA TYR A 3 -21.33 -3.04 -1.71
C TYR A 3 -20.51 -1.75 -1.49
N MET A 4 -19.52 -1.49 -2.35
CA MET A 4 -18.69 -0.30 -2.22
C MET A 4 -19.50 0.98 -2.46
N ASN A 5 -20.42 0.97 -3.44
CA ASN A 5 -21.29 2.11 -3.70
C ASN A 5 -22.29 2.37 -2.55
N ASP A 6 -22.76 1.31 -1.89
CA ASP A 6 -23.59 1.44 -0.68
C ASP A 6 -22.81 2.13 0.45
N LEU A 7 -21.58 1.69 0.72
CA LEU A 7 -20.70 2.35 1.70
C LEU A 7 -20.42 3.82 1.35
N LEU A 8 -20.23 4.15 0.06
CA LEU A 8 -20.09 5.54 -0.38
C LEU A 8 -21.38 6.34 -0.13
N SER A 9 -22.56 5.75 -0.33
CA SER A 9 -23.84 6.40 -0.05
C SER A 9 -24.04 6.70 1.44
N LEU A 10 -23.42 5.89 2.31
CA LEU A 10 -23.39 6.09 3.77
C LEU A 10 -22.31 7.09 4.23
N GLY A 11 -21.50 7.61 3.31
CA GLY A 11 -20.50 8.64 3.60
C GLY A 11 -19.06 8.14 3.76
N ALA A 12 -18.75 6.89 3.43
CA ALA A 12 -17.37 6.42 3.40
C ALA A 12 -16.51 7.28 2.44
N ALA A 13 -15.30 7.63 2.86
CA ALA A 13 -14.38 8.47 2.07
C ALA A 13 -13.42 7.66 1.18
N GLY A 14 -13.34 6.34 1.39
CA GLY A 14 -12.43 5.49 0.64
C GLY A 14 -12.31 4.08 1.18
N PHE A 15 -11.41 3.32 0.58
CA PHE A 15 -11.25 1.89 0.81
C PHE A 15 -9.79 1.49 0.93
N ARG A 16 -9.51 0.57 1.86
CA ARG A 16 -8.30 -0.24 1.87
C ARG A 16 -8.63 -1.57 1.21
N ILE A 17 -7.96 -1.85 0.10
CA ILE A 17 -8.11 -3.08 -0.66
C ILE A 17 -7.15 -4.11 -0.08
N ASP A 18 -7.71 -5.05 0.65
CA ASP A 18 -7.04 -6.22 1.19
C ASP A 18 -6.47 -7.10 0.08
N ALA A 19 -5.30 -7.71 0.30
CA ALA A 19 -4.74 -8.73 -0.57
C ALA A 19 -4.70 -8.35 -2.06
N ALA A 20 -4.53 -7.05 -2.38
CA ALA A 20 -4.61 -6.52 -3.74
C ALA A 20 -3.62 -7.20 -4.70
N LYS A 21 -2.46 -7.67 -4.18
CA LYS A 21 -1.47 -8.45 -4.92
C LYS A 21 -2.01 -9.72 -5.59
N HIS A 22 -3.08 -10.29 -5.05
CA HIS A 22 -3.70 -11.52 -5.54
C HIS A 22 -4.77 -11.27 -6.61
N MET A 23 -4.95 -10.03 -7.04
CA MET A 23 -5.83 -9.65 -8.14
C MET A 23 -5.02 -8.96 -9.25
N PRO A 24 -5.31 -9.22 -10.54
CA PRO A 24 -4.76 -8.43 -11.62
C PRO A 24 -5.06 -6.93 -11.44
N ALA A 25 -4.07 -6.06 -11.62
CA ALA A 25 -4.25 -4.61 -11.49
C ALA A 25 -5.36 -4.06 -12.40
N ALA A 26 -5.54 -4.66 -13.60
CA ALA A 26 -6.60 -4.31 -14.52
C ALA A 26 -8.01 -4.58 -13.95
N ASP A 27 -8.18 -5.66 -13.18
CA ASP A 27 -9.46 -5.99 -12.55
C ASP A 27 -9.78 -5.00 -11.43
N LEU A 28 -8.77 -4.60 -10.63
CA LEU A 28 -8.93 -3.55 -9.62
C LEU A 28 -9.26 -2.19 -10.26
N ALA A 29 -8.62 -1.84 -11.37
CA ALA A 29 -8.95 -0.64 -12.13
C ALA A 29 -10.39 -0.67 -12.65
N ASN A 30 -10.86 -1.82 -13.12
CA ASN A 30 -12.22 -2.04 -13.59
C ASN A 30 -13.25 -1.97 -12.45
N ILE A 31 -12.91 -2.48 -11.27
CA ILE A 31 -13.75 -2.32 -10.07
C ILE A 31 -13.84 -0.85 -9.69
N ARG A 32 -12.70 -0.15 -9.61
CA ARG A 32 -12.65 1.28 -9.24
C ARG A 32 -13.46 2.15 -10.22
N SER A 33 -13.38 1.89 -11.53
CA SER A 33 -14.08 2.69 -12.55
C SER A 33 -15.62 2.60 -12.47
N ARG A 34 -16.16 1.58 -11.80
CA ARG A 34 -17.62 1.41 -11.62
C ARG A 34 -18.14 2.01 -10.31
N LEU A 35 -17.28 2.63 -9.50
CA LEU A 35 -17.72 3.35 -8.31
C LEU A 35 -18.58 4.57 -8.69
N SER A 36 -19.63 4.82 -7.90
CA SER A 36 -20.51 5.99 -8.05
C SER A 36 -19.76 7.32 -7.86
N ARG A 37 -18.62 7.28 -7.17
CA ARG A 37 -17.74 8.42 -6.91
C ARG A 37 -16.28 8.00 -7.11
N GLN A 38 -15.51 8.78 -7.87
CA GLN A 38 -14.13 8.45 -8.27
C GLN A 38 -13.05 9.13 -7.41
N ASP A 39 -13.41 10.20 -6.71
CA ASP A 39 -12.56 11.01 -5.82
C ASP A 39 -12.42 10.41 -4.41
N VAL A 40 -12.31 9.07 -4.35
CA VAL A 40 -12.22 8.33 -3.08
C VAL A 40 -10.78 7.94 -2.81
N VAL A 41 -10.41 7.86 -1.53
CA VAL A 41 -9.13 7.27 -1.13
C VAL A 41 -9.13 5.79 -1.54
N TRP A 42 -8.09 5.36 -2.24
CA TRP A 42 -7.93 3.99 -2.72
C TRP A 42 -6.54 3.50 -2.35
N LYS A 43 -6.44 2.81 -1.21
CA LYS A 43 -5.19 2.27 -0.67
C LYS A 43 -5.14 0.77 -0.89
N GLN A 44 -4.03 0.24 -1.37
CA GLN A 44 -3.90 -1.16 -1.77
C GLN A 44 -2.82 -1.86 -0.96
N GLU A 45 -3.14 -3.05 -0.47
CA GLU A 45 -2.15 -3.96 0.10
C GLU A 45 -1.52 -4.80 -1.01
N ALA A 46 -0.33 -4.39 -1.46
CA ALA A 46 0.52 -5.20 -2.30
C ALA A 46 1.91 -5.25 -1.68
N ILE A 47 2.23 -6.37 -1.01
CA ILE A 47 3.50 -6.53 -0.30
C ILE A 47 4.62 -6.76 -1.32
N TYR A 48 5.72 -6.01 -1.20
CA TYR A 48 6.91 -6.27 -2.01
C TYR A 48 7.56 -7.58 -1.56
N GLY A 49 7.84 -8.46 -2.52
CA GLY A 49 8.63 -9.68 -2.30
C GLY A 49 9.75 -9.74 -3.33
N ALA A 50 11.00 -9.88 -2.87
CA ALA A 50 12.15 -9.94 -3.76
C ALA A 50 12.07 -11.19 -4.66
N GLY A 51 12.13 -11.00 -5.98
CA GLY A 51 12.03 -12.08 -6.95
C GLY A 51 10.61 -12.60 -7.21
N GLU A 52 9.59 -12.02 -6.60
CA GLU A 52 8.20 -12.36 -6.92
C GLU A 52 7.78 -11.79 -8.29
N ALA A 53 6.94 -12.53 -9.00
CA ALA A 53 6.47 -12.16 -10.34
C ALA A 53 5.55 -10.94 -10.36
N VAL A 54 4.88 -10.66 -9.24
CA VAL A 54 3.98 -9.52 -9.08
C VAL A 54 4.65 -8.46 -8.22
N SER A 55 4.79 -7.26 -8.76
CA SER A 55 5.38 -6.10 -8.10
C SER A 55 4.31 -5.11 -7.63
N PRO A 56 4.45 -4.51 -6.43
CA PRO A 56 3.56 -3.43 -5.97
C PRO A 56 3.47 -2.25 -6.95
N SER A 57 4.51 -2.01 -7.76
CA SER A 57 4.54 -0.94 -8.76
C SER A 57 3.45 -1.07 -9.83
N GLU A 58 2.96 -2.29 -10.09
CA GLU A 58 1.87 -2.53 -11.06
C GLU A 58 0.55 -1.87 -10.64
N TYR A 59 0.37 -1.63 -9.34
CA TYR A 59 -0.86 -1.10 -8.75
C TYR A 59 -0.85 0.44 -8.63
N LEU A 60 0.27 1.09 -8.96
CA LEU A 60 0.43 2.54 -8.87
C LEU A 60 -0.44 3.32 -9.87
N SER A 61 -0.97 2.70 -10.92
CA SER A 61 -1.97 3.37 -11.77
C SER A 61 -3.38 3.33 -11.16
N VAL A 62 -3.62 2.42 -10.22
CA VAL A 62 -4.95 2.13 -9.65
C VAL A 62 -5.20 2.86 -8.34
N GLY A 63 -4.17 3.21 -7.58
CA GLY A 63 -4.27 3.97 -6.33
C GLY A 63 -2.98 3.91 -5.52
N ASP A 64 -3.04 4.29 -4.27
CA ASP A 64 -1.86 4.30 -3.40
C ASP A 64 -1.57 2.89 -2.91
N VAL A 65 -0.31 2.58 -2.67
CA VAL A 65 0.14 1.22 -2.34
C VAL A 65 0.88 1.22 -1.00
N GLN A 66 0.63 0.21 -0.18
CA GLN A 66 1.36 0.05 1.08
C GLN A 66 2.82 -0.30 0.85
N GLU A 67 3.72 0.56 1.33
CA GLU A 67 5.16 0.35 1.21
C GLU A 67 5.68 -0.39 2.46
N PHE A 68 5.56 -1.72 2.45
CA PHE A 68 5.98 -2.56 3.59
C PHE A 68 7.49 -2.51 3.87
N ARG A 69 8.31 -2.24 2.84
CA ARG A 69 9.76 -2.05 3.02
C ARG A 69 10.06 -0.90 3.98
N TYR A 70 9.20 0.13 4.00
CA TYR A 70 9.30 1.23 4.96
C TYR A 70 9.18 0.73 6.41
N ALA A 71 8.21 -0.14 6.71
CA ALA A 71 8.09 -0.67 8.07
C ALA A 71 9.31 -1.53 8.47
N PHE A 72 9.72 -2.45 7.59
CA PHE A 72 10.78 -3.42 7.88
C PHE A 72 12.14 -2.77 8.08
N ASP A 73 12.51 -1.83 7.20
CA ASP A 73 13.80 -1.16 7.29
C ASP A 73 13.84 -0.12 8.42
N LEU A 74 12.70 0.53 8.73
CA LEU A 74 12.63 1.42 9.87
C LEU A 74 12.87 0.64 11.18
N LYS A 75 12.22 -0.53 11.34
CA LYS A 75 12.49 -1.44 12.46
C LYS A 75 13.95 -1.86 12.53
N ARG A 76 14.53 -2.32 11.40
CA ARG A 76 15.94 -2.73 11.32
C ARG A 76 16.87 -1.61 11.79
N VAL A 77 16.66 -0.39 11.32
CA VAL A 77 17.51 0.76 11.68
C VAL A 77 17.39 1.11 13.16
N PHE A 78 16.17 1.13 13.70
CA PHE A 78 15.94 1.46 15.11
C PHE A 78 16.47 0.41 16.09
N GLN A 79 16.46 -0.87 15.70
CA GLN A 79 16.88 -1.96 16.60
C GLN A 79 18.36 -2.31 16.47
N ASN A 80 18.92 -2.23 15.26
CA ASN A 80 20.20 -2.86 14.95
C ASN A 80 21.21 -1.93 14.24
N GLU A 81 20.85 -0.68 13.91
CA GLU A 81 21.73 0.22 13.16
C GLU A 81 21.74 1.67 13.67
N LYS A 82 22.12 2.61 12.81
CA LYS A 82 22.31 4.03 13.15
C LYS A 82 21.23 4.87 12.49
N LEU A 83 20.57 5.73 13.28
CA LEU A 83 19.59 6.69 12.78
C LEU A 83 20.14 7.63 11.68
N ALA A 84 21.46 7.86 11.66
CA ALA A 84 22.13 8.64 10.62
C ALA A 84 21.95 8.09 9.20
N TYR A 85 21.58 6.81 9.04
CA TYR A 85 21.29 6.22 7.73
C TYR A 85 19.97 6.72 7.13
N LEU A 86 19.05 7.26 7.93
CA LEU A 86 17.72 7.69 7.47
C LEU A 86 17.74 9.05 6.73
N THR A 87 18.90 9.64 6.47
CA THR A 87 19.02 10.98 5.84
C THR A 87 18.42 11.05 4.43
N ASN A 88 18.39 9.94 3.70
CA ASN A 88 17.77 9.81 2.38
C ASN A 88 16.67 8.73 2.33
N TYR A 89 16.03 8.45 3.47
CA TYR A 89 15.04 7.39 3.61
C TYR A 89 13.82 7.60 2.69
N GLY A 90 13.31 6.53 2.09
CA GLY A 90 12.25 6.60 1.06
C GLY A 90 12.77 6.29 -0.33
N THR A 91 12.57 7.19 -1.30
CA THR A 91 12.97 6.97 -2.70
C THR A 91 14.47 6.76 -2.87
N GLY A 92 15.30 7.36 -2.01
CA GLY A 92 16.76 7.12 -1.97
C GLY A 92 17.14 5.69 -1.61
N TRP A 93 16.21 4.91 -1.05
CA TRP A 93 16.34 3.48 -0.72
C TRP A 93 15.60 2.58 -1.73
N GLY A 94 15.10 3.15 -2.83
CA GLY A 94 14.37 2.42 -3.88
C GLY A 94 12.90 2.16 -3.56
N TYR A 95 12.32 2.90 -2.61
CA TYR A 95 10.89 2.83 -2.32
C TYR A 95 10.06 3.62 -3.33
N MET A 96 8.76 3.35 -3.35
CA MET A 96 7.81 4.10 -4.17
C MET A 96 7.82 5.60 -3.81
N ASP A 97 7.40 6.44 -4.76
CA ASP A 97 7.26 7.87 -4.54
C ASP A 97 6.29 8.16 -3.36
N GLY A 98 6.67 9.11 -2.50
CA GLY A 98 5.93 9.42 -1.29
C GLY A 98 4.50 9.91 -1.53
N SER A 99 4.20 10.46 -2.71
CA SER A 99 2.83 10.85 -3.07
C SER A 99 1.91 9.65 -3.32
N ARG A 100 2.48 8.44 -3.51
CA ARG A 100 1.77 7.20 -3.85
C ARG A 100 1.97 6.07 -2.84
N ALA A 101 2.80 6.30 -1.83
CA ALA A 101 3.16 5.32 -0.83
C ALA A 101 2.39 5.54 0.47
N ALA A 102 1.63 4.54 0.90
CA ALA A 102 1.05 4.50 2.24
C ALA A 102 2.03 3.79 3.19
N VAL A 103 2.67 4.55 4.08
CA VAL A 103 3.69 4.05 5.01
C VAL A 103 3.13 3.79 6.41
N MET A 104 3.84 3.00 7.20
CA MET A 104 3.53 2.72 8.60
C MET A 104 4.79 2.32 9.38
N VAL A 105 4.71 2.33 10.71
CA VAL A 105 5.69 1.65 11.59
C VAL A 105 5.38 0.16 11.63
N ASP A 106 4.10 -0.17 11.82
CA ASP A 106 3.52 -1.51 11.83
C ASP A 106 2.06 -1.48 11.34
N ASN A 107 1.48 -2.66 11.15
CA ASN A 107 0.05 -2.88 10.94
C ASN A 107 -0.40 -4.12 11.72
N HIS A 108 -1.70 -4.38 11.71
CA HIS A 108 -2.30 -5.52 12.42
C HIS A 108 -1.72 -6.91 12.08
N ASP A 109 -1.14 -7.10 10.89
CA ASP A 109 -0.46 -8.36 10.53
C ASP A 109 0.97 -8.39 11.08
N THR A 110 1.74 -7.34 10.76
CA THR A 110 3.18 -7.25 11.07
C THR A 110 3.45 -7.21 12.57
N GLU A 111 2.55 -6.63 13.38
CA GLU A 111 2.68 -6.58 14.85
C GLU A 111 2.59 -7.98 15.52
N ARG A 112 2.05 -8.99 14.82
CA ARG A 112 1.87 -10.36 15.34
C ARG A 112 2.78 -11.40 14.68
N ASN A 113 3.36 -11.07 13.53
CA ASN A 113 4.12 -12.03 12.72
C ASN A 113 5.65 -11.87 12.85
N GLY A 114 6.12 -11.18 13.90
CA GLY A 114 7.55 -10.96 14.14
C GLY A 114 8.25 -10.08 13.10
N SER A 115 7.47 -9.38 12.27
CA SER A 115 7.92 -8.50 11.19
C SER A 115 8.66 -7.29 11.72
#